data_AF-A0A353F8D7-F1
#
_entry.id   AF-A0A353F8D7-F1
#
_cell.length_a   1.000
_cell.length_b   1.000
_cell.length_c   1.000
_cell.angle_alpha   90.00
_cell.angle_beta   90.00
_cell.angle_gamma   90.00
#
_symmetry.space_group_name_H-M   'P 1'
#
loop_
_entity.id
_entity.type
_entity.pdbx_description
1 polymer ?
#
loop_
_entity_poly.entity_id
_entity_poly.type
_entity_poly.pdbx_seq_one_letter_code
_entity_poly.pdbx_strand_id
1 'polypeptide(L)'
;VVITTQASVAEDANHKKVDMTFTVTHVWNGAGLHHGLAMMLYSDAGSLPVDVIKSVSGDAIQDPANPNGVIISPDINVDDVLNTHGYPSVYTFTITFTDNFSNNYSFIPVVPDMYIYRVQDRAHETHQYGYYGSSVSNVNLLYNTGDDAGNNGPFKTQSGLPWVVEIITASKTTYKPPREKTDMLQAYPQFQGWAESGGTLNTTWFDNWVTEKVYNR
;
A
#
# COMPACT_ATOMS: atom_id res chain seq x y z
N VAL A 1 -7.57 -0.64 6.48
CA VAL A 1 -7.76 0.19 5.26
C VAL A 1 -7.69 -0.73 4.06
N VAL A 2 -8.55 -0.54 3.05
CA VAL A 2 -8.50 -1.30 1.79
C VAL A 2 -8.45 -0.32 0.64
N ILE A 3 -7.45 -0.48 -0.22
CA ILE A 3 -7.25 0.31 -1.43
C ILE A 3 -7.13 -0.63 -2.63
N THR A 4 -7.42 -0.10 -3.80
CA THR A 4 -7.01 -0.72 -5.08
C THR A 4 -6.13 0.25 -5.82
N THR A 5 -5.11 -0.28 -6.49
CA THR A 5 -4.12 0.51 -7.21
C THR A 5 -3.97 -0.02 -8.62
N GLN A 6 -3.95 0.89 -9.58
CA GLN A 6 -3.56 0.61 -10.96
C GLN A 6 -2.45 1.60 -11.34
N ALA A 7 -1.40 1.10 -11.98
CA ALA A 7 -0.32 1.92 -12.48
C ALA A 7 -0.08 1.63 -13.96
N SER A 8 0.25 2.66 -14.73
CA SER A 8 0.72 2.54 -16.11
C SER A 8 2.03 3.32 -16.27
N VAL A 9 3.01 2.72 -16.92
CA VAL A 9 4.31 3.35 -17.20
C VAL A 9 4.35 3.77 -18.66
N ALA A 10 4.73 5.01 -18.93
CA ALA A 10 5.02 5.48 -20.26
C ALA A 10 6.52 5.35 -20.55
N GLU A 11 6.85 4.89 -21.76
CA GLU A 11 8.22 4.82 -22.25
C GLU A 11 8.38 5.69 -23.52
N ASP A 12 9.58 6.23 -23.73
CA ASP A 12 9.95 6.92 -24.96
C ASP A 12 10.23 5.94 -26.11
N ALA A 13 10.58 6.48 -27.29
CA ALA A 13 10.91 5.68 -28.47
C ALA A 13 12.15 4.77 -28.30
N ASN A 14 12.93 4.96 -27.24
CA ASN A 14 14.10 4.15 -26.89
C ASN A 14 13.83 3.21 -25.71
N HIS A 15 12.57 3.00 -25.32
CA HIS A 15 12.16 2.20 -24.16
C HIS A 15 12.66 2.74 -22.81
N LYS A 16 12.88 4.06 -22.72
CA LYS A 16 13.19 4.73 -21.45
C LYS A 16 11.90 5.18 -20.77
N LYS A 17 11.72 4.83 -19.50
CA LYS A 17 10.61 5.25 -18.63
C LYS A 17 10.61 6.77 -18.51
N VAL A 18 9.48 7.38 -18.84
CA VAL A 18 9.27 8.84 -18.83
C VAL A 18 8.40 9.25 -17.64
N ASP A 19 7.27 8.59 -17.49
CA ASP A 19 6.34 8.84 -16.39
C ASP A 19 5.61 7.56 -15.97
N MET A 20 4.97 7.64 -14.82
CA MET A 20 4.11 6.60 -14.27
C MET A 20 2.83 7.26 -13.76
N THR A 21 1.68 6.83 -14.28
CA THR A 21 0.36 7.31 -13.88
C THR A 21 -0.32 6.29 -12.99
N PHE A 22 -0.85 6.76 -11.86
CA PHE A 22 -1.54 5.97 -10.87
C PHE A 22 -3.03 6.32 -10.80
N THR A 23 -3.85 5.30 -10.61
CA THR A 23 -5.21 5.44 -10.12
C THR A 23 -5.34 4.64 -8.83
N VAL A 24 -5.55 5.33 -7.72
CA VAL A 24 -5.70 4.74 -6.39
C VAL A 24 -7.13 4.94 -5.94
N THR A 25 -7.85 3.86 -5.65
CA THR A 25 -9.20 3.92 -5.10
C THR A 25 -9.17 3.48 -3.65
N HIS A 26 -9.56 4.36 -2.74
CA HIS A 26 -9.78 4.02 -1.34
C HIS A 26 -11.18 3.40 -1.20
N VAL A 27 -11.21 2.09 -0.95
CA VAL A 27 -12.42 1.26 -0.98
C VAL A 27 -13.08 1.15 0.39
N TRP A 28 -12.28 1.06 1.45
CA TRP A 28 -12.79 0.84 2.81
C TRP A 28 -11.87 1.41 3.89
N ASN A 29 -12.44 2.18 4.82
CA ASN A 29 -11.76 2.58 6.04
C ASN A 29 -12.35 1.88 7.28
N GLY A 30 -11.58 0.97 7.88
CA GLY A 30 -11.88 0.38 9.19
C GLY A 30 -11.02 0.97 10.32
N ALA A 31 -10.24 2.02 10.04
CA ALA A 31 -9.37 2.62 11.04
C ALA A 31 -10.17 3.56 11.95
N GLY A 32 -10.00 3.40 13.27
CA GLY A 32 -10.57 4.32 14.27
C GLY A 32 -9.77 5.62 14.46
N LEU A 33 -8.66 5.78 13.74
CA LEU A 33 -7.77 6.94 13.80
C LEU A 33 -7.64 7.57 12.42
N HIS A 34 -7.41 8.88 12.41
CA HIS A 34 -7.00 9.63 11.23
C HIS A 34 -5.64 9.13 10.74
N HIS A 35 -5.54 8.87 9.45
CA HIS A 35 -4.31 8.41 8.83
C HIS A 35 -4.12 9.04 7.46
N GLY A 36 -2.88 9.26 7.05
CA GLY A 36 -2.56 9.57 5.67
C GLY A 36 -2.40 8.29 4.85
N LEU A 37 -2.60 8.40 3.54
CA LEU A 37 -2.26 7.40 2.54
C LEU A 37 -1.10 7.92 1.70
N ALA A 38 -0.05 7.12 1.57
CA ALA A 38 1.16 7.48 0.84
C ALA A 38 1.76 6.28 0.11
N MET A 39 2.77 6.56 -0.71
CA MET A 39 3.56 5.56 -1.39
C MET A 39 5.04 5.92 -1.41
N MET A 40 5.89 4.91 -1.49
CA MET A 40 7.32 5.02 -1.74
C MET A 40 7.68 4.20 -2.98
N LEU A 41 8.58 4.71 -3.83
CA LEU A 41 9.10 3.95 -4.95
C LEU A 41 10.40 3.23 -4.56
N TYR A 42 10.47 1.95 -4.92
CA TYR A 42 11.61 1.06 -4.73
C TYR A 42 12.00 0.39 -6.05
N SER A 43 13.11 -0.35 -6.01
CA SER A 43 13.41 -1.40 -6.98
C SER A 43 12.92 -2.76 -6.46
N ASP A 44 12.85 -3.74 -7.34
CA ASP A 44 12.63 -5.15 -6.97
C ASP A 44 13.74 -5.74 -6.09
N ALA A 45 14.92 -5.11 -6.06
CA ALA A 45 16.05 -5.46 -5.21
C ALA A 45 16.14 -4.61 -3.92
N GLY A 46 15.16 -3.77 -3.63
CA GLY A 46 15.14 -2.85 -2.49
C GLY A 46 15.36 -1.40 -2.89
N SER A 47 16.42 -0.73 -2.40
CA SER A 47 16.62 0.71 -2.64
C SER A 47 16.94 1.05 -4.10
N LEU A 48 16.40 2.17 -4.59
CA LEU A 48 16.75 2.73 -5.89
C LEU A 48 18.15 3.36 -5.85
N PRO A 49 18.94 3.30 -6.94
CA PRO A 49 20.31 3.83 -6.97
C PRO A 49 20.37 5.36 -7.01
N VAL A 50 19.26 6.03 -7.36
CA VAL A 50 19.12 7.48 -7.49
C VAL A 50 17.70 7.89 -7.12
N ASP A 51 17.51 9.19 -6.85
CA ASP A 51 16.18 9.76 -6.77
C ASP A 51 15.51 9.77 -8.15
N VAL A 52 14.30 9.22 -8.21
CA VAL A 52 13.59 8.96 -9.47
C VAL A 52 12.47 9.95 -9.72
N ILE A 53 11.89 10.57 -8.69
CA ILE A 53 10.78 11.51 -8.85
C ILE A 53 11.30 12.90 -9.18
N LYS A 54 10.94 13.40 -10.35
CA LYS A 54 11.18 14.79 -10.76
C LYS A 54 10.04 15.71 -10.33
N SER A 55 8.81 15.24 -10.51
CA SER A 55 7.60 15.97 -10.14
C SER A 55 6.43 15.02 -9.98
N VAL A 56 5.45 15.45 -9.17
CA VAL A 56 4.15 14.80 -9.03
C VAL A 56 3.08 15.82 -9.45
N SER A 57 2.09 15.38 -10.22
CA SER A 57 0.93 16.19 -10.63
C SER A 57 -0.37 15.42 -10.49
N GLY A 58 -1.49 16.11 -10.28
CA GLY A 58 -2.80 15.50 -10.05
C GLY A 58 -3.21 15.60 -8.59
N ASP A 59 -3.87 14.55 -8.07
CA ASP A 59 -4.46 14.57 -6.74
C ASP A 59 -3.44 14.36 -5.60
N ALA A 60 -2.23 13.90 -5.92
CA ALA A 60 -1.17 13.62 -4.96
C ALA A 60 -0.05 14.66 -5.02
N ILE A 61 0.75 14.73 -3.96
CA ILE A 61 1.92 15.61 -3.85
C ILE A 61 3.17 14.81 -3.56
N GLN A 62 4.33 15.29 -4.00
CA GLN A 62 5.61 14.71 -3.60
C GLN A 62 5.76 14.83 -2.07
N ASP A 63 6.21 13.76 -1.42
CA ASP A 63 6.48 13.79 0.02
C ASP A 63 7.71 14.68 0.27
N PRO A 64 7.57 15.82 0.98
CA PRO A 64 8.70 16.70 1.25
C PRO A 64 9.79 16.04 2.12
N ALA A 65 9.46 14.96 2.82
CA ALA A 65 10.41 14.22 3.64
C ALA A 65 11.12 13.10 2.89
N ASN A 66 10.63 12.70 1.71
CA ASN A 66 11.14 11.54 0.98
C ASN A 66 11.21 11.84 -0.52
N PRO A 67 12.42 11.97 -1.11
CA PRO A 67 12.57 12.28 -2.54
C PRO A 67 11.84 11.33 -3.48
N ASN A 68 11.73 10.04 -3.10
CA ASN A 68 11.01 9.00 -3.85
C ASN A 68 9.62 8.68 -3.26
N GLY A 69 9.11 9.54 -2.40
CA GLY A 69 7.81 9.40 -1.74
C GLY A 69 6.74 10.31 -2.33
N VAL A 70 5.50 9.86 -2.21
CA VAL A 70 4.31 10.61 -2.62
C VAL A 70 3.25 10.50 -1.53
N ILE A 71 2.67 11.62 -1.13
CA ILE A 71 1.50 11.69 -0.26
C ILE A 71 0.27 11.74 -1.15
N ILE A 72 -0.56 10.70 -1.09
CA ILE A 72 -1.76 10.53 -1.92
C ILE A 72 -2.96 11.22 -1.26
N SER A 73 -3.12 11.02 0.04
CA SER A 73 -4.09 11.75 0.86
C SER A 73 -3.47 12.04 2.21
N PRO A 74 -3.36 13.31 2.64
CA PRO A 74 -2.65 13.67 3.87
C PRO A 74 -3.44 13.32 5.14
N ASP A 75 -4.77 13.27 5.04
CA ASP A 75 -5.67 12.91 6.13
C ASP A 75 -6.88 12.18 5.53
N ILE A 76 -7.13 10.99 6.05
CA ILE A 76 -8.30 10.16 5.81
C ILE A 76 -8.89 9.90 7.19
N ASN A 77 -10.09 10.43 7.41
CA ASN A 77 -10.81 10.27 8.67
C ASN A 77 -11.77 9.05 8.61
N VAL A 78 -12.38 8.73 9.75
CA VAL A 78 -13.31 7.59 9.91
C VAL A 78 -14.61 7.77 9.09
N ASP A 79 -14.97 9.01 8.75
CA ASP A 79 -16.15 9.37 7.97
C ASP A 79 -15.91 9.34 6.45
N ASP A 80 -14.65 9.46 6.01
CA ASP A 80 -14.28 9.72 4.62
C ASP A 80 -14.51 8.52 3.71
N VAL A 81 -14.42 7.30 4.23
CA VAL A 81 -14.78 6.11 3.46
C VAL A 81 -15.39 5.07 4.38
N LEU A 82 -16.73 5.09 4.43
CA LEU A 82 -17.61 3.99 4.82
C LEU A 82 -18.03 3.82 6.29
N ASN A 83 -18.31 4.93 6.98
CA ASN A 83 -19.44 4.95 7.93
C ASN A 83 -20.63 5.82 7.49
N THR A 84 -20.50 6.73 6.51
CA THR A 84 -21.57 7.74 6.26
C THR A 84 -21.87 8.16 4.80
N HIS A 85 -20.97 8.05 3.79
CA HIS A 85 -21.14 8.81 2.51
C HIS A 85 -21.19 8.05 1.16
N GLY A 86 -21.31 6.72 1.11
CA GLY A 86 -21.84 6.05 -0.09
C GLY A 86 -20.93 5.80 -1.31
N TYR A 87 -19.72 6.37 -1.45
CA TYR A 87 -18.83 6.12 -2.62
C TYR A 87 -17.34 6.02 -2.24
N PRO A 88 -16.54 5.20 -2.96
CA PRO A 88 -15.09 5.15 -2.75
C PRO A 88 -14.41 6.44 -3.26
N SER A 89 -13.38 6.91 -2.57
CA SER A 89 -12.56 8.05 -3.02
C SER A 89 -11.54 7.58 -4.05
N VAL A 90 -11.42 8.30 -5.17
CA VAL A 90 -10.49 7.98 -6.25
C VAL A 90 -9.48 9.10 -6.38
N TYR A 91 -8.20 8.75 -6.41
CA TYR A 91 -7.06 9.65 -6.57
C TYR A 91 -6.32 9.28 -7.86
N THR A 92 -6.08 10.24 -8.73
CA THR A 92 -5.33 10.08 -9.97
C THR A 92 -4.18 11.06 -10.00
N PHE A 93 -2.97 10.55 -10.19
CA PHE A 93 -1.76 11.36 -10.24
C PHE A 93 -0.71 10.75 -11.16
N THR A 94 0.20 11.58 -11.62
CA THR A 94 1.31 11.20 -12.49
C THR A 94 2.62 11.61 -11.85
N ILE A 95 3.56 10.67 -11.83
CA ILE A 95 4.96 10.87 -11.44
C ILE A 95 5.77 11.00 -12.72
N THR A 96 6.48 12.11 -12.90
CA THR A 96 7.49 12.24 -13.96
C THR A 96 8.85 11.84 -13.43
N PHE A 97 9.59 11.04 -14.19
CA PHE A 97 10.91 10.58 -13.78
C PHE A 97 12.02 11.64 -14.00
N THR A 98 13.08 11.57 -13.20
CA THR A 98 14.28 12.41 -13.38
C THR A 98 15.03 12.01 -14.64
N ASP A 99 15.65 12.98 -15.32
CA ASP A 99 16.44 12.73 -16.52
C ASP A 99 17.61 11.76 -16.23
N ASN A 100 18.16 11.78 -15.01
CA ASN A 100 19.22 10.84 -14.60
C ASN A 100 18.69 9.40 -14.52
N PHE A 101 17.55 9.19 -13.87
CA PHE A 101 16.92 7.87 -13.80
C PHE A 101 16.55 7.36 -15.20
N SER A 102 15.81 8.15 -15.99
CA SER A 102 15.37 7.77 -17.33
C SER A 102 16.54 7.42 -18.26
N ASN A 103 17.65 8.16 -18.18
CA ASN A 103 18.78 7.93 -19.09
C ASN A 103 19.71 6.80 -18.67
N ASN A 104 19.90 6.58 -17.37
CA ASN A 104 20.95 5.70 -16.86
C ASN A 104 20.43 4.46 -16.12
N TYR A 105 19.18 4.47 -15.66
CA TYR A 105 18.63 3.45 -14.76
C TYR A 105 17.24 2.96 -15.14
N SER A 106 16.70 3.39 -16.28
CA SER A 106 15.34 3.04 -16.72
C SER A 106 15.09 1.53 -16.90
N PHE A 107 16.12 0.70 -16.99
CA PHE A 107 15.97 -0.75 -17.03
C PHE A 107 15.58 -1.35 -15.67
N ILE A 108 15.78 -0.62 -14.57
CA ILE A 108 15.42 -1.05 -13.22
C ILE A 108 13.89 -1.00 -13.07
N PRO A 109 13.25 -2.08 -12.61
CA PRO A 109 11.84 -2.07 -12.24
C PRO A 109 11.58 -1.05 -11.13
N VAL A 110 10.49 -0.29 -11.25
CA VAL A 110 10.04 0.64 -10.22
C VAL A 110 8.81 0.03 -9.58
N VAL A 111 8.91 -0.31 -8.30
CA VAL A 111 7.88 -1.01 -7.53
C VAL A 111 7.33 -0.05 -6.46
N PRO A 112 6.01 0.17 -6.41
CA PRO A 112 5.40 1.00 -5.38
C PRO A 112 5.17 0.21 -4.08
N ASP A 113 5.57 0.79 -2.96
CA ASP A 113 5.16 0.37 -1.61
C ASP A 113 4.10 1.33 -1.10
N MET A 114 2.86 0.86 -1.02
CA MET A 114 1.72 1.63 -0.52
C MET A 114 1.65 1.49 1.00
N TYR A 115 1.53 2.61 1.70
CA TYR A 115 1.53 2.61 3.16
C TYR A 115 0.60 3.67 3.74
N ILE A 116 0.30 3.51 5.03
CA ILE A 116 -0.43 4.51 5.81
C ILE A 116 0.46 5.06 6.93
N TYR A 117 0.15 6.26 7.40
CA TYR A 117 0.81 6.86 8.56
C TYR A 117 -0.18 7.58 9.47
N ARG A 118 0.12 7.73 10.75
CA ARG A 118 -0.74 8.51 11.67
C ARG A 118 -0.58 10.00 11.39
N VAL A 119 -1.68 10.72 11.20
CA VAL A 119 -1.63 12.17 10.91
C VAL A 119 -0.94 12.96 12.03
N GLN A 120 -1.19 12.56 13.28
CA GLN A 120 -0.60 13.22 14.46
C GLN A 120 0.82 12.74 14.78
N ASP A 121 1.32 11.71 14.08
CA ASP A 121 2.66 11.16 14.28
C ASP A 121 3.16 10.53 12.96
N ARG A 122 3.73 11.38 12.10
CA ARG A 122 4.21 11.00 10.75
C ARG A 122 5.26 9.87 10.78
N ALA A 123 5.96 9.72 11.90
CA ALA A 123 6.96 8.66 12.09
C ALA A 123 6.33 7.28 12.36
N HIS A 124 5.03 7.24 12.68
CA HIS A 124 4.27 6.01 12.89
C HIS A 124 3.63 5.56 11.58
N GLU A 125 4.37 4.78 10.81
CA GLU A 125 3.94 4.24 9.52
C GLU A 125 3.57 2.75 9.62
N THR A 126 2.78 2.25 8.67
CA THR A 126 2.51 0.83 8.47
C THR A 126 2.69 0.48 7.00
N HIS A 127 3.71 -0.33 6.72
CA HIS A 127 4.11 -0.78 5.39
C HIS A 127 3.87 -2.29 5.21
N GLN A 128 4.11 -2.79 4.00
CA GLN A 128 4.20 -4.22 3.76
C GLN A 128 5.46 -4.84 4.36
N TYR A 129 5.36 -6.10 4.79
CA TYR A 129 6.51 -6.85 5.27
C TYR A 129 7.59 -6.95 4.18
N GLY A 130 8.84 -6.71 4.56
CA GLY A 130 9.99 -6.67 3.65
C GLY A 130 10.47 -5.25 3.32
N TYR A 131 9.64 -4.23 3.57
CA TYR A 131 10.04 -2.83 3.49
C TYR A 131 10.54 -2.29 4.84
N TYR A 132 11.32 -1.21 4.79
CA TYR A 132 11.98 -0.62 5.96
C TYR A 132 11.30 0.66 6.48
N GLY A 133 10.18 1.05 5.88
CA GLY A 133 9.56 2.35 6.11
C GLY A 133 10.27 3.48 5.38
N SER A 134 9.70 4.68 5.44
CA SER A 134 10.34 5.87 4.85
C SER A 134 11.47 6.41 5.73
N SER A 135 12.20 7.42 5.25
CA SER A 135 13.32 8.00 6.02
C SER A 135 12.89 8.69 7.33
N VAL A 136 11.60 9.04 7.45
CA VAL A 136 11.00 9.59 8.68
C VAL A 136 10.35 8.55 9.56
N SER A 137 10.27 7.30 9.10
CA SER A 137 9.76 6.19 9.90
C SER A 137 10.59 6.02 11.15
N ASN A 138 9.93 5.91 12.30
CA ASN A 138 10.57 5.42 13.51
C ASN A 138 10.06 4.02 13.79
N VAL A 139 10.70 3.03 13.18
CA VAL A 139 10.34 1.60 13.36
C VAL A 139 10.43 1.15 14.83
N ASN A 140 11.13 1.88 15.69
CA ASN A 140 11.11 1.59 17.13
C ASN A 140 9.75 1.86 17.78
N LEU A 141 8.90 2.71 17.18
CA LEU A 141 7.51 2.88 17.60
C LEU A 141 6.66 1.63 17.36
N LEU A 142 7.16 0.69 16.54
CA LEU A 142 6.54 -0.59 16.23
C LEU A 142 7.19 -1.73 17.01
N TYR A 143 8.13 -1.46 17.93
CA TYR A 143 8.78 -2.52 18.68
C TYR A 143 8.13 -2.70 20.05
N ASN A 144 7.73 -3.94 20.33
CA ASN A 144 7.08 -4.34 21.59
C ASN A 144 5.72 -3.63 21.84
N THR A 145 5.08 -3.16 20.77
CA THR A 145 3.71 -2.64 20.80
C THR A 145 2.73 -3.74 20.43
N GLY A 146 2.05 -4.32 21.44
CA GLY A 146 1.10 -5.41 21.20
C GLY A 146 1.76 -6.64 20.58
N ASP A 147 1.27 -7.06 19.41
CA ASP A 147 1.71 -8.27 18.70
C ASP A 147 2.90 -8.03 17.76
N ASP A 148 3.38 -6.78 17.63
CA ASP A 148 4.48 -6.44 16.74
C ASP A 148 5.74 -7.28 17.05
N ALA A 149 6.40 -7.78 16.01
CA ALA A 149 7.53 -8.70 16.11
C ALA A 149 8.75 -8.13 16.85
N GLY A 150 8.77 -6.83 17.13
CA GLY A 150 9.89 -6.18 17.80
C GLY A 150 11.18 -6.35 16.99
N ASN A 151 12.20 -6.86 17.66
CA ASN A 151 13.55 -7.07 17.11
C ASN A 151 13.61 -8.05 15.92
N ASN A 152 12.53 -8.78 15.61
CA ASN A 152 12.49 -9.74 14.51
C ASN A 152 12.09 -9.12 13.14
N GLY A 153 12.06 -7.78 13.07
CA GLY A 153 11.81 -7.00 11.86
C GLY A 153 10.43 -6.33 11.87
N PRO A 154 10.27 -5.16 11.22
CA PRO A 154 9.05 -4.36 11.30
C PRO A 154 7.89 -4.96 10.49
N PHE A 155 6.69 -4.42 10.72
CA PHE A 155 5.47 -4.63 9.92
C PHE A 155 4.89 -6.05 9.89
N LYS A 156 5.18 -6.85 10.92
CA LYS A 156 4.63 -8.19 11.12
C LYS A 156 4.51 -8.52 12.60
N THR A 157 3.75 -9.56 12.90
CA THR A 157 3.70 -10.15 14.24
C THR A 157 4.93 -11.01 14.53
N GLN A 158 5.15 -11.35 15.80
CA GLN A 158 6.23 -12.27 16.19
C GLN A 158 6.14 -13.65 15.50
N SER A 159 4.92 -14.11 15.20
CA SER A 159 4.66 -15.35 14.45
C SER A 159 4.77 -15.20 12.93
N GLY A 160 5.08 -14.00 12.43
CA GLY A 160 5.34 -13.75 11.01
C GLY A 160 4.13 -13.30 10.18
N LEU A 161 2.99 -13.01 10.81
CA LEU A 161 1.82 -12.51 10.09
C LEU A 161 2.01 -11.02 9.74
N PRO A 162 1.87 -10.60 8.46
CA PRO A 162 2.10 -9.22 8.07
C PRO A 162 0.90 -8.31 8.43
N TRP A 163 1.15 -7.01 8.62
CA TRP A 163 0.08 -6.02 8.80
C TRP A 163 -0.59 -5.58 7.50
N VAL A 164 0.12 -5.73 6.37
CA VAL A 164 -0.39 -5.40 5.03
C VAL A 164 -0.30 -6.63 4.16
N VAL A 165 -1.38 -6.91 3.44
CA VAL A 165 -1.45 -7.97 2.42
C VAL A 165 -1.73 -7.32 1.09
N GLU A 166 -0.83 -7.53 0.13
CA GLU A 166 -1.04 -7.14 -1.26
C GLU A 166 -1.63 -8.32 -2.04
N ILE A 167 -2.66 -8.06 -2.85
CA ILE A 167 -3.29 -9.06 -3.71
C ILE A 167 -3.18 -8.56 -5.15
N ILE A 168 -2.35 -9.24 -5.95
CA ILE A 168 -2.14 -8.89 -7.35
C ILE A 168 -3.13 -9.68 -8.21
N THR A 169 -3.97 -8.97 -8.97
CA THR A 169 -5.03 -9.59 -9.77
C THR A 169 -5.06 -9.03 -11.19
N ALA A 170 -5.33 -9.88 -12.17
CA ALA A 170 -5.34 -9.50 -13.59
C ALA A 170 -6.54 -8.62 -13.98
N SER A 171 -7.66 -8.77 -13.28
CA SER A 171 -8.82 -7.88 -13.36
C SER A 171 -9.00 -7.20 -12.00
N LYS A 172 -9.77 -6.10 -11.93
CA LYS A 172 -10.18 -5.50 -10.64
C LYS A 172 -10.99 -6.56 -9.87
N THR A 173 -10.31 -7.42 -9.11
CA THR A 173 -10.96 -8.45 -8.33
C THR A 173 -11.76 -7.75 -7.25
N THR A 174 -12.99 -8.24 -7.04
CA THR A 174 -13.88 -7.72 -6.03
C THR A 174 -13.48 -8.26 -4.66
N TYR A 175 -12.25 -8.01 -4.21
CA TYR A 175 -11.95 -8.22 -2.80
C TYR A 175 -12.99 -7.44 -1.99
N LYS A 176 -13.73 -8.15 -1.14
CA LYS A 176 -14.80 -7.56 -0.33
C LYS A 176 -14.24 -7.42 1.08
N PRO A 177 -14.14 -6.20 1.63
CA PRO A 177 -13.62 -6.02 2.97
C PRO A 177 -14.50 -6.79 3.97
N PRO A 178 -13.91 -7.52 4.94
CA PRO A 178 -14.64 -8.05 6.08
C PRO A 178 -15.44 -6.95 6.78
N ARG A 179 -16.57 -7.32 7.37
CA ARG A 179 -17.33 -6.39 8.21
C ARG A 179 -16.49 -5.95 9.41
N GLU A 180 -16.72 -4.74 9.89
CA GLU A 180 -15.99 -4.24 11.06
C GLU A 180 -16.13 -5.23 12.23
N LYS A 181 -15.01 -5.49 12.94
CA LYS A 181 -14.90 -6.53 14.00
C LYS A 181 -15.16 -7.98 13.56
N THR A 182 -15.25 -8.26 12.27
CA THR A 182 -15.33 -9.64 11.76
C THR A 182 -13.94 -10.17 11.50
N ASP A 183 -13.64 -11.31 12.11
CA ASP A 183 -12.36 -11.98 11.94
C ASP A 183 -12.12 -12.38 10.47
N MET A 184 -10.87 -12.23 10.01
CA MET A 184 -10.46 -12.53 8.64
C MET A 184 -10.76 -13.98 8.25
N LEU A 185 -10.59 -14.94 9.17
CA LEU A 185 -10.86 -16.36 8.97
C LEU A 185 -12.36 -16.68 8.95
N GLN A 186 -13.20 -15.84 9.55
CA GLN A 186 -14.65 -15.96 9.39
C GLN A 186 -15.11 -15.44 8.03
N ALA A 187 -14.53 -14.33 7.56
CA ALA A 187 -14.87 -13.75 6.27
C ALA A 187 -14.30 -14.56 5.10
N TYR A 188 -13.09 -15.11 5.25
CA TYR A 188 -12.36 -15.87 4.23
C TYR A 188 -11.71 -17.12 4.85
N PRO A 189 -12.45 -18.22 5.00
CA PRO A 189 -11.97 -19.42 5.69
C PRO A 189 -10.72 -20.07 5.06
N GLN A 190 -10.47 -19.84 3.76
CA GLN A 190 -9.30 -20.38 3.07
C GLN A 190 -8.01 -19.59 3.34
N PHE A 191 -8.10 -18.40 3.94
CA PHE A 191 -6.96 -17.53 4.20
C PHE A 191 -5.91 -18.19 5.09
N GLN A 192 -6.33 -18.96 6.11
CA GLN A 192 -5.40 -19.64 7.01
C GLN A 192 -4.48 -20.61 6.24
N GLY A 193 -5.04 -21.47 5.39
CA GLY A 193 -4.23 -22.42 4.61
C GLY A 193 -3.29 -21.72 3.63
N TRP A 194 -3.68 -20.57 3.10
CA TRP A 194 -2.78 -19.74 2.29
C TRP A 194 -1.63 -19.17 3.14
N ALA A 195 -1.94 -18.54 4.28
CA ALA A 195 -0.96 -17.90 5.15
C ALA A 195 0.05 -18.90 5.73
N GLU A 196 -0.42 -20.03 6.27
CA GLU A 196 0.41 -21.06 6.89
C GLU A 196 1.27 -21.84 5.89
N SER A 197 0.88 -21.86 4.61
CA SER A 197 1.65 -22.51 3.54
C SER A 197 2.68 -21.59 2.87
N GLY A 198 2.85 -20.35 3.36
CA GLY A 198 3.69 -19.35 2.72
C GLY A 198 3.18 -18.94 1.33
N GLY A 199 1.86 -19.00 1.12
CA GLY A 199 1.22 -18.58 -0.12
C GLY A 199 1.17 -19.63 -1.24
N THR A 200 1.45 -20.91 -0.95
CA THR A 200 1.46 -21.98 -1.95
C THR A 200 0.12 -22.71 -2.10
N LEU A 201 -0.71 -22.72 -1.06
CA LEU A 201 -2.07 -23.27 -1.08
C LEU A 201 -3.11 -22.15 -1.14
N ASN A 202 -4.33 -22.49 -1.59
CA ASN A 202 -5.47 -21.57 -1.65
C ASN A 202 -5.13 -20.20 -2.29
N THR A 203 -4.40 -20.19 -3.40
CA THR A 203 -3.87 -18.96 -4.03
C THR A 203 -4.95 -17.98 -4.51
N THR A 204 -6.21 -18.42 -4.56
CA THR A 204 -7.41 -17.63 -4.86
C THR A 204 -8.35 -17.51 -3.64
N TRP A 205 -7.81 -17.58 -2.42
CA TRP A 205 -8.60 -17.50 -1.18
C TRP A 205 -9.50 -16.26 -1.15
N PHE A 206 -9.04 -15.14 -1.72
CA PHE A 206 -9.73 -13.85 -1.77
C PHE A 206 -10.97 -13.84 -2.68
N ASP A 207 -11.18 -14.88 -3.49
CA ASP A 207 -12.39 -15.09 -4.29
C ASP A 207 -13.45 -15.92 -3.52
N ASN A 208 -13.12 -16.42 -2.33
CA ASN A 208 -13.94 -17.35 -1.54
C ASN A 208 -14.36 -16.73 -0.21
N TRP A 209 -15.24 -15.73 -0.26
CA TRP A 209 -15.78 -15.07 0.92
C TRP A 209 -17.10 -15.65 1.42
N VAL A 210 -17.38 -15.40 2.69
CA VAL A 210 -18.68 -15.64 3.32
C VAL A 210 -19.52 -14.36 3.21
N THR A 211 -20.60 -14.40 2.42
CA THR A 211 -21.39 -13.22 2.01
C THR A 211 -21.87 -12.34 3.16
N GLU A 212 -22.31 -12.93 4.27
CA GLU A 212 -22.81 -12.23 5.45
C GLU A 212 -21.70 -11.61 6.32
N LYS A 213 -20.44 -11.96 6.05
CA LYS A 213 -19.25 -11.54 6.80
C LYS A 213 -18.47 -10.44 6.11
N VAL A 214 -18.82 -10.09 4.87
CA VAL A 214 -18.18 -9.02 4.10
C VAL A 214 -19.14 -7.87 3.82
N TYR A 215 -18.59 -6.72 3.44
CA TYR A 215 -19.39 -5.66 2.85
C TYR A 215 -19.64 -5.95 1.38
N ASN A 216 -20.90 -6.19 1.05
CA ASN A 216 -21.35 -6.32 -0.32
C ASN A 216 -21.99 -4.99 -0.75
N ARG A 217 -21.23 -4.20 -1.51
CA ARG A 217 -21.81 -3.19 -2.39
C ARG A 217 -21.97 -3.80 -3.77
#